data_AF-A0A4X2K4H1-F1
#
_entry.id   AF-A0A4X2K4H1-F1
#
_cell.length_a   1.000
_cell.length_b   1.000
_cell.length_c   1.000
_cell.angle_alpha   90.00
_cell.angle_beta   90.00
_cell.angle_gamma   90.00
#
_symmetry.space_group_name_H-M   'P 1'
#
loop_
_entity.id
_entity.type
_entity.pdbx_description
1 polymer ?
#
loop_
_entity_poly.entity_id
_entity_poly.type
_entity_poly.pdbx_seq_one_letter_code
_entity_poly.pdbx_strand_id
1 'polypeptide(L)'
;MLSLYCIFLWLVLRVGVKGASDLSGCPSTENTWRYRARSGEKFLLFCDVPKPGLCKKRNVSMRQMCGGTLCQRVQWYKQPQNGSQPYAIQNDHPHITWENNLLQFSPIGINDAGSYICAIKYKPKAIKESRKSKEVTCFLNITVEVQPKEKTPCMDSVKNELYLLIGSTDSVPCPGVNCEGDLQRQDVTWYKNGMLCPYWKNTHIVFDEIYHQDHGVYVCDYNQSINSTWWLVRAVVEVKTVVKNTSLAPIIVNPTNDPVTLEVELGMPLTLECKVHFGQERNFNPVVKWYVEDAELNREELRQANISIDNQVERQTIYYTACLKQVTKKDLQKTFICFAQNSVGNATWTIKLKQKRRVFFTYILFGTTITLVVILMTSAFIYRYWVEIILLYRTYQAKDETLGDGKEFDAFVSYAKQDSFDSLDPSSLNEESFALDLLPKVLEKKYGYTLCLFERDVIPGGVYTEDIVKIIKQSRRVICVLSPSYVSSPTVFELQAAVNLALEDQTLKLILIKFSPFKEPDSLPHRVKKALNVLPTITWRSSKSTPSNSRFWNCVRYHMPVKNHQGLGEKGCKIFPRIFSLRKKEENYSL
;
A
#
# COMPACT_ATOMS: atom_id res chain seq x y z
N MET A 1 -42.77 -101.27 -28.48
CA MET A 1 -42.82 -100.70 -27.11
C MET A 1 -41.76 -99.60 -26.97
N LEU A 2 -41.68 -98.57 -27.82
CA LEU A 2 -42.53 -97.37 -27.83
C LEU A 2 -43.10 -97.00 -26.45
N SER A 3 -42.38 -96.14 -25.71
CA SER A 3 -42.92 -95.03 -24.89
C SER A 3 -42.05 -94.60 -23.70
N LEU A 4 -40.78 -95.03 -23.58
CA LEU A 4 -39.88 -94.51 -22.52
C LEU A 4 -38.51 -94.01 -23.00
N TYR A 5 -38.23 -94.01 -24.31
CA TYR A 5 -37.00 -93.46 -24.89
C TYR A 5 -37.12 -92.02 -25.41
N CYS A 6 -38.30 -91.38 -25.28
CA CYS A 6 -38.57 -90.06 -25.87
C CYS A 6 -38.52 -88.86 -24.89
N ILE A 7 -38.13 -89.05 -23.62
CA ILE A 7 -38.11 -87.93 -22.65
C ILE A 7 -36.67 -87.51 -22.26
N PHE A 8 -35.65 -88.32 -22.54
CA PHE A 8 -34.25 -87.94 -22.24
C PHE A 8 -33.46 -87.30 -23.40
N LEU A 9 -34.03 -87.27 -24.62
CA LEU A 9 -33.38 -86.63 -25.78
C LEU A 9 -33.87 -85.19 -26.08
N TRP A 10 -34.64 -84.59 -25.17
CA TRP A 10 -35.23 -83.24 -25.36
C TRP A 10 -34.45 -82.09 -24.69
N LEU A 11 -33.26 -82.35 -24.10
CA LEU A 11 -32.49 -81.32 -23.40
C LEU A 11 -31.10 -80.99 -23.96
N VAL A 12 -30.65 -81.58 -25.09
CA VAL A 12 -29.28 -81.31 -25.59
C VAL A 12 -29.20 -80.80 -27.03
N LEU A 13 -30.28 -80.74 -27.81
CA LEU A 13 -30.20 -80.24 -29.20
C LEU A 13 -31.28 -79.20 -29.52
N ARG A 14 -31.14 -78.02 -28.90
CA ARG A 14 -31.61 -76.74 -29.47
C ARG A 14 -30.49 -75.72 -29.28
N VAL A 15 -29.80 -75.38 -30.36
CA VAL A 15 -29.53 -74.01 -30.84
C VAL A 15 -28.72 -74.17 -32.13
N GLY A 16 -29.36 -73.94 -33.27
CA GLY A 16 -28.75 -74.15 -34.57
C GLY A 16 -29.52 -73.45 -35.69
N VAL A 17 -29.38 -72.12 -35.72
CA VAL A 17 -29.35 -71.27 -36.92
C VAL A 17 -30.59 -71.25 -37.83
N LYS A 18 -31.36 -70.15 -37.72
CA LYS A 18 -31.77 -69.30 -38.84
C LYS A 18 -32.35 -68.00 -38.29
N GLY A 19 -31.88 -66.87 -38.83
CA GLY A 19 -32.37 -65.55 -38.48
C GLY A 19 -31.48 -64.46 -39.06
N ALA A 20 -31.73 -64.12 -40.33
CA ALA A 20 -31.39 -62.82 -40.86
C ALA A 20 -32.02 -61.74 -39.97
N SER A 21 -31.24 -60.75 -39.56
CA SER A 21 -31.73 -59.58 -38.85
C SER A 21 -31.03 -58.35 -39.42
N ASP A 22 -31.84 -57.46 -39.96
CA ASP A 22 -31.49 -56.19 -40.60
C ASP A 22 -30.44 -55.39 -39.82
N LEU A 23 -29.33 -55.07 -40.50
CA LEU A 23 -28.32 -54.10 -40.07
C LEU A 23 -28.82 -52.67 -40.32
N SER A 24 -29.72 -52.16 -39.48
CA SER A 24 -30.25 -50.79 -39.57
C SER A 24 -29.45 -49.78 -38.71
N GLY A 25 -28.13 -49.72 -38.90
CA GLY A 25 -27.33 -48.74 -38.15
C GLY A 25 -25.84 -48.58 -38.48
N CYS A 26 -25.24 -49.43 -39.32
CA CYS A 26 -23.93 -49.13 -39.91
C CYS A 26 -24.14 -48.40 -41.24
N PRO A 27 -23.32 -47.39 -41.61
CA PRO A 27 -23.30 -46.89 -42.98
C PRO A 27 -23.11 -48.09 -43.91
N SER A 28 -23.97 -48.22 -44.92
CA SER A 28 -24.02 -49.38 -45.81
C SER A 28 -22.62 -49.72 -46.32
N THR A 29 -22.26 -51.01 -46.23
CA THR A 29 -21.00 -51.59 -46.69
C THR A 29 -20.80 -51.52 -48.22
N GLU A 30 -21.67 -50.81 -48.94
CA GLU A 30 -21.56 -50.63 -50.39
C GLU A 30 -20.57 -49.51 -50.79
N ASN A 31 -20.30 -48.55 -49.90
CA ASN A 31 -19.43 -47.41 -50.25
C ASN A 31 -18.00 -47.65 -49.77
N THR A 32 -17.20 -48.33 -50.60
CA THR A 32 -15.74 -48.28 -50.47
C THR A 32 -15.25 -46.90 -50.90
N TRP A 33 -14.80 -46.07 -49.95
CA TRP A 33 -14.29 -44.74 -50.26
C TRP A 33 -12.90 -44.88 -50.89
N ARG A 34 -12.71 -44.33 -52.08
CA ARG A 34 -11.43 -44.32 -52.79
C ARG A 34 -10.92 -42.89 -52.86
N TYR A 35 -9.91 -42.60 -52.05
CA TYR A 35 -9.25 -41.31 -52.05
C TYR A 35 -7.98 -41.34 -52.88
N ARG A 36 -7.74 -40.22 -53.55
CA ARG A 36 -6.46 -39.94 -54.17
C ARG A 36 -5.79 -38.75 -53.48
N ALA A 37 -4.56 -38.94 -53.06
CA ALA A 37 -3.75 -37.95 -52.35
C ALA A 37 -2.49 -37.59 -53.14
N ARG A 38 -1.94 -36.40 -52.89
CA ARG A 38 -0.67 -35.94 -53.48
C ARG A 38 0.46 -36.11 -52.48
N SER A 39 1.57 -36.71 -52.93
CA SER A 39 2.74 -36.94 -52.10
C SER A 39 3.36 -35.60 -51.64
N GLY A 40 3.65 -35.51 -50.34
CA GLY A 40 4.24 -34.31 -49.73
C GLY A 40 3.23 -33.26 -49.26
N GLU A 41 1.92 -33.54 -49.32
CA GLU A 41 0.87 -32.67 -48.78
C GLU A 41 0.28 -33.20 -47.46
N LYS A 42 -0.32 -32.30 -46.67
CA LYS A 42 -1.06 -32.70 -45.47
C LYS A 42 -2.34 -33.41 -45.90
N PHE A 43 -2.65 -34.56 -45.33
CA PHE A 43 -3.80 -35.37 -45.74
C PHE A 43 -4.58 -35.88 -44.53
N LEU A 44 -5.91 -35.93 -44.65
CA LEU A 44 -6.83 -36.25 -43.56
C LEU A 44 -7.87 -37.27 -43.99
N LEU A 45 -8.08 -38.32 -43.19
CA LEU A 45 -9.17 -39.28 -43.37
C LEU A 45 -10.16 -39.21 -42.20
N PHE A 46 -11.45 -39.24 -42.52
CA PHE A 46 -12.51 -39.26 -41.52
C PHE A 46 -13.12 -40.67 -41.42
N CYS A 47 -13.37 -41.09 -40.19
CA CYS A 47 -14.04 -42.34 -39.85
C CYS A 47 -15.49 -42.11 -39.40
N ASP A 48 -16.26 -41.40 -40.22
CA ASP A 48 -17.71 -41.29 -40.13
C ASP A 48 -18.24 -40.60 -41.40
N VAL A 49 -19.55 -40.61 -41.63
CA VAL A 49 -20.21 -39.67 -42.54
C VAL A 49 -20.39 -38.35 -41.77
N PRO A 50 -19.66 -37.27 -42.10
CA PRO A 50 -19.71 -36.05 -41.29
C PRO A 50 -21.12 -35.43 -41.29
N LYS A 51 -21.63 -35.07 -40.12
CA LYS A 51 -22.98 -34.48 -40.00
C LYS A 51 -23.02 -33.08 -40.65
N PRO A 52 -24.11 -32.72 -41.36
CA PRO A 52 -24.25 -31.40 -41.96
C PRO A 52 -24.29 -30.32 -40.87
N GLY A 53 -23.40 -29.35 -40.97
CA GLY A 53 -23.28 -28.22 -40.06
C GLY A 53 -23.81 -26.91 -40.67
N LEU A 54 -24.28 -26.00 -39.82
CA LEU A 54 -24.56 -24.61 -40.20
C LEU A 54 -23.25 -23.81 -40.16
N CYS A 55 -22.46 -23.86 -41.24
CA CYS A 55 -21.16 -23.17 -41.33
C CYS A 55 -21.25 -21.62 -41.34
N LYS A 56 -22.46 -21.06 -41.14
CA LYS A 56 -22.72 -19.63 -40.87
C LYS A 56 -22.71 -19.24 -39.38
N LYS A 57 -22.75 -20.18 -38.43
CA LYS A 57 -22.78 -19.82 -36.99
C LYS A 57 -21.36 -19.56 -36.46
N ARG A 58 -21.07 -18.28 -36.23
CA ARG A 58 -19.83 -17.67 -35.71
C ARG A 58 -19.39 -18.11 -34.30
N ASN A 59 -19.98 -19.17 -33.74
CA ASN A 59 -19.56 -19.79 -32.49
C ASN A 59 -19.57 -21.30 -32.71
N VAL A 60 -18.52 -21.80 -33.32
CA VAL A 60 -18.16 -23.19 -33.17
C VAL A 60 -16.93 -23.20 -32.30
N SER A 61 -17.15 -23.10 -30.99
CA SER A 61 -16.20 -23.75 -30.10
C SER A 61 -16.10 -25.20 -30.53
N MET A 62 -14.95 -25.82 -30.30
CA MET A 62 -14.85 -27.27 -30.20
C MET A 62 -15.75 -27.69 -29.02
N ARG A 63 -17.08 -27.58 -29.19
CA ARG A 63 -18.04 -28.31 -28.39
C ARG A 63 -17.64 -29.72 -28.67
N GLN A 64 -17.03 -30.32 -27.65
CA GLN A 64 -17.05 -31.74 -27.39
C GLN A 64 -18.15 -32.35 -28.24
N MET A 65 -17.71 -33.15 -29.21
CA MET A 65 -18.56 -34.06 -29.96
C MET A 65 -19.04 -35.13 -28.97
N CYS A 66 -19.87 -34.70 -28.02
CA CYS A 66 -20.50 -35.42 -26.92
C CYS A 66 -21.66 -34.55 -26.40
N GLY A 67 -22.54 -34.12 -27.30
CA GLY A 67 -23.91 -33.79 -26.92
C GLY A 67 -24.64 -35.08 -26.53
N GLY A 68 -24.54 -35.48 -25.26
CA GLY A 68 -25.28 -36.59 -24.68
C GLY A 68 -24.71 -37.99 -24.98
N THR A 69 -23.92 -38.50 -24.03
CA THR A 69 -23.80 -39.93 -23.68
C THR A 69 -23.70 -40.95 -24.84
N LEU A 70 -22.64 -40.89 -25.64
CA LEU A 70 -22.21 -41.99 -26.51
C LEU A 70 -20.76 -41.77 -27.01
N CYS A 71 -19.76 -42.11 -26.20
CA CYS A 71 -18.37 -42.17 -26.69
C CYS A 71 -18.23 -43.33 -27.69
N GLN A 72 -18.05 -43.05 -28.98
CA GLN A 72 -17.58 -44.03 -29.96
C GLN A 72 -16.06 -44.18 -29.81
N ARG A 73 -15.60 -45.38 -29.44
CA ARG A 73 -14.17 -45.71 -29.52
C ARG A 73 -13.86 -46.07 -30.96
N VAL A 74 -13.11 -45.21 -31.64
CA VAL A 74 -12.63 -45.44 -33.00
C VAL A 74 -11.21 -46.02 -32.94
N GLN A 75 -10.93 -47.03 -33.76
CA GLN A 75 -9.59 -47.61 -33.91
C GLN A 75 -9.28 -47.76 -35.40
N TRP A 76 -8.08 -47.33 -35.80
CA TRP A 76 -7.59 -47.42 -37.17
C TRP A 76 -6.68 -48.63 -37.38
N TYR A 77 -6.81 -49.24 -38.55
CA TYR A 77 -5.99 -50.35 -39.01
C TYR A 77 -5.49 -50.09 -40.44
N LYS A 78 -4.29 -50.56 -40.77
CA LYS A 78 -3.77 -50.57 -42.14
C LYS A 78 -3.70 -52.01 -42.64
N GLN A 79 -4.21 -52.23 -43.84
CA GLN A 79 -4.18 -53.50 -44.56
C GLN A 79 -2.88 -53.56 -45.38
N PRO A 80 -1.96 -54.49 -45.10
CA PRO A 80 -0.74 -54.68 -45.89
C PRO A 80 -1.03 -55.10 -47.32
N GLN A 81 -0.20 -54.66 -48.28
CA GLN A 81 -0.32 -55.03 -49.70
C GLN A 81 -0.11 -56.54 -49.94
N ASN A 82 0.63 -57.22 -49.05
CA ASN A 82 0.92 -58.65 -49.13
C ASN A 82 -0.24 -59.56 -48.68
N GLY A 83 -1.42 -59.01 -48.35
CA GLY A 83 -2.60 -59.78 -47.94
C GLY A 83 -2.57 -60.30 -46.48
N SER A 84 -1.55 -59.94 -45.70
CA SER A 84 -1.44 -60.27 -44.27
C SER A 84 -2.58 -59.62 -43.45
N GLN A 85 -2.81 -60.10 -42.21
CA GLN A 85 -3.85 -59.52 -41.36
C GLN A 85 -3.64 -58.01 -41.11
N PRO A 86 -4.72 -57.19 -41.10
CA PRO A 86 -4.61 -55.76 -40.83
C PRO A 86 -4.08 -55.49 -39.43
N TYR A 87 -3.10 -54.59 -39.33
CA TYR A 87 -2.48 -54.21 -38.07
C TYR A 87 -3.02 -52.86 -37.58
N ALA A 88 -3.13 -52.72 -36.25
CA ALA A 88 -3.62 -51.49 -35.64
C ALA A 88 -2.56 -50.38 -35.76
N ILE A 89 -2.99 -49.19 -36.19
CA ILE A 89 -2.12 -48.00 -36.23
C ILE A 89 -1.95 -47.49 -34.80
N GLN A 90 -0.74 -47.59 -34.26
CA GLN A 90 -0.39 -47.01 -32.96
C GLN A 90 -0.15 -45.51 -33.10
N ASN A 91 -0.53 -44.72 -32.08
CA ASN A 91 -0.45 -43.26 -32.13
C ASN A 91 0.97 -42.70 -31.88
N ASP A 92 1.98 -43.59 -31.88
CA ASP A 92 3.39 -43.26 -31.63
C ASP A 92 4.19 -43.10 -32.94
N HIS A 93 3.52 -43.12 -34.10
CA HIS A 93 4.18 -42.95 -35.39
C HIS A 93 4.45 -41.45 -35.64
N PRO A 94 5.68 -41.02 -35.98
CA PRO A 94 6.02 -39.60 -36.15
C PRO A 94 5.35 -38.94 -37.37
N HIS A 95 4.73 -39.74 -38.25
CA HIS A 95 4.20 -39.31 -39.54
C HIS A 95 2.67 -39.43 -39.67
N ILE A 96 2.12 -40.45 -39.00
CA ILE A 96 0.70 -40.81 -39.04
C ILE A 96 0.20 -40.78 -37.61
N THR A 97 -0.65 -39.83 -37.31
CA THR A 97 -1.30 -39.70 -36.01
C THR A 97 -2.79 -39.81 -36.17
N TRP A 98 -3.49 -40.24 -35.13
CA TRP A 98 -4.95 -40.23 -35.14
C TRP A 98 -5.50 -39.67 -33.84
N GLU A 99 -6.58 -38.89 -33.97
CA GLU A 99 -7.30 -38.30 -32.85
C GLU A 99 -8.80 -38.49 -33.09
N ASN A 100 -9.48 -39.15 -32.15
CA ASN A 100 -10.90 -39.49 -32.26
C ASN A 100 -11.22 -40.23 -33.58
N ASN A 101 -11.98 -39.60 -34.49
CA ASN A 101 -12.40 -40.13 -35.77
C ASN A 101 -11.52 -39.68 -36.96
N LEU A 102 -10.41 -38.97 -36.70
CA LEU A 102 -9.53 -38.39 -37.72
C LEU A 102 -8.19 -39.14 -37.77
N LEU A 103 -7.76 -39.56 -38.96
CA LEU A 103 -6.40 -40.02 -39.22
C LEU A 103 -5.67 -38.94 -40.03
N GLN A 104 -4.53 -38.47 -39.51
CA GLN A 104 -3.76 -37.37 -40.07
C GLN A 104 -2.39 -37.85 -40.57
N PHE A 105 -2.02 -37.38 -41.76
CA PHE A 105 -0.72 -37.58 -42.39
C PHE A 105 -0.02 -36.23 -42.53
N SER A 106 1.23 -36.14 -42.05
CA SER A 106 2.01 -34.89 -42.07
C SER A 106 3.46 -35.13 -42.50
N PRO A 107 3.80 -35.13 -43.80
CA PRO A 107 2.94 -35.09 -45.01
C PRO A 107 2.83 -36.43 -45.78
N ILE A 108 1.67 -36.83 -46.30
CA ILE A 108 1.48 -38.18 -46.88
C ILE A 108 2.53 -38.57 -47.94
N GLY A 109 3.12 -39.76 -47.81
CA GLY A 109 4.13 -40.30 -48.71
C GLY A 109 3.61 -41.42 -49.62
N ILE A 110 4.38 -41.77 -50.66
CA ILE A 110 4.03 -42.85 -51.61
C ILE A 110 3.82 -44.19 -50.89
N ASN A 111 4.59 -44.45 -49.82
CA ASN A 111 4.52 -45.67 -49.01
C ASN A 111 3.24 -45.75 -48.14
N ASP A 112 2.49 -44.65 -48.04
CA ASP A 112 1.21 -44.60 -47.33
C ASP A 112 0.04 -45.06 -48.20
N ALA A 113 0.25 -45.30 -49.50
CA ALA A 113 -0.78 -45.89 -50.36
C ALA A 113 -1.19 -47.28 -49.84
N GLY A 114 -2.50 -47.53 -49.75
CA GLY A 114 -3.03 -48.78 -49.24
C GLY A 114 -4.49 -48.71 -48.79
N SER A 115 -4.98 -49.81 -48.22
CA SER A 115 -6.32 -49.90 -47.65
C SER A 115 -6.25 -49.69 -46.14
N TYR A 116 -7.09 -48.77 -45.66
CA TYR A 116 -7.24 -48.37 -44.27
C TYR A 116 -8.63 -48.79 -43.80
N ILE A 117 -8.68 -49.45 -42.64
CA ILE A 117 -9.92 -49.92 -42.05
C ILE A 117 -10.14 -49.14 -40.78
N CYS A 118 -11.30 -48.51 -40.68
CA CYS A 118 -11.69 -47.85 -39.46
C CYS A 118 -12.78 -48.62 -38.73
N ALA A 119 -12.51 -49.00 -37.47
CA ALA A 119 -13.43 -49.72 -36.61
C ALA A 119 -14.11 -48.76 -35.62
N ILE A 120 -15.43 -48.58 -35.77
CA ILE A 120 -16.25 -47.70 -34.94
C ILE A 120 -17.04 -48.55 -33.96
N LYS A 121 -16.76 -48.44 -32.66
CA LYS A 121 -17.52 -49.12 -31.61
C LYS A 121 -18.62 -48.22 -31.07
N TYR A 122 -19.88 -48.61 -31.19
CA TYR A 122 -21.02 -47.87 -30.65
C TYR A 122 -21.92 -48.75 -29.78
N LYS A 123 -22.54 -48.14 -28.76
CA LYS A 123 -23.50 -48.79 -27.87
C LYS A 123 -24.90 -48.23 -28.13
N PRO A 124 -25.79 -48.94 -28.85
CA PRO A 124 -27.13 -48.41 -29.11
C PRO A 124 -27.87 -48.13 -27.80
N LYS A 125 -28.65 -47.04 -27.74
CA LYS A 125 -29.51 -46.76 -26.59
C LYS A 125 -30.47 -47.94 -26.42
N ALA A 126 -30.48 -48.53 -25.22
CA ALA A 126 -31.38 -49.63 -24.91
C ALA A 126 -32.82 -49.17 -25.14
N ILE A 127 -33.52 -49.84 -26.07
CA ILE A 127 -34.97 -49.73 -26.17
C ILE A 127 -35.50 -50.28 -24.84
N LYS A 128 -36.35 -49.49 -24.16
CA LYS A 128 -36.99 -49.88 -22.90
C LYS A 128 -37.74 -51.20 -23.12
N GLU A 129 -37.10 -52.33 -22.77
CA GLU A 129 -37.70 -53.59 -22.29
C GLU A 129 -36.89 -54.87 -22.58
N SER A 130 -35.67 -54.84 -23.12
CA SER A 130 -34.86 -56.08 -23.11
C SER A 130 -33.35 -55.89 -23.20
N ARG A 131 -32.68 -56.39 -22.14
CA ARG A 131 -31.28 -56.83 -22.01
C ARG A 131 -30.16 -55.84 -22.43
N LYS A 132 -29.04 -55.91 -21.67
CA LYS A 132 -27.76 -55.22 -21.91
C LYS A 132 -27.53 -54.93 -23.40
N SER A 133 -27.50 -53.66 -23.79
CA SER A 133 -27.18 -53.24 -25.17
C SER A 133 -25.80 -53.79 -25.55
N LYS A 134 -25.76 -54.79 -26.44
CA LYS A 134 -24.52 -55.37 -26.94
C LYS A 134 -23.79 -54.30 -27.77
N GLU A 135 -22.51 -54.13 -27.52
CA GLU A 135 -21.67 -53.18 -28.26
C GLU A 135 -21.54 -53.66 -29.70
N VAL A 136 -21.83 -52.78 -30.66
CA VAL A 136 -21.78 -53.07 -32.10
C VAL A 136 -20.53 -52.38 -32.65
N THR A 137 -19.77 -53.09 -33.50
CA THR A 137 -18.61 -52.53 -34.19
C THR A 137 -18.91 -52.45 -35.68
N CYS A 138 -18.85 -51.25 -36.26
CA CYS A 138 -18.91 -51.05 -37.70
C CYS A 138 -17.49 -50.92 -38.26
N PHE A 139 -17.25 -51.44 -39.46
CA PHE A 139 -15.97 -51.30 -40.16
C PHE A 139 -16.17 -50.50 -41.44
N LEU A 140 -15.36 -49.47 -41.63
CA LEU A 140 -15.32 -48.67 -42.85
C LEU A 140 -14.01 -48.93 -43.57
N ASN A 141 -14.08 -49.39 -44.81
CA ASN A 141 -12.91 -49.61 -45.65
C ASN A 141 -12.66 -48.39 -46.55
N ILE A 142 -11.46 -47.86 -46.46
CA ILE A 142 -11.01 -46.67 -47.19
C ILE A 142 -9.75 -47.04 -47.97
N THR A 143 -9.76 -46.88 -49.28
CA THR A 143 -8.56 -47.07 -50.09
C THR A 143 -7.93 -45.73 -50.43
N VAL A 144 -6.64 -45.58 -50.17
CA VAL A 144 -5.87 -44.36 -50.48
C VAL A 144 -4.82 -44.69 -51.53
N GLU A 145 -4.84 -43.96 -52.63
CA GLU A 145 -3.79 -43.93 -53.63
C GLU A 145 -3.00 -42.64 -53.50
N VAL A 146 -1.67 -42.70 -53.53
CA VAL A 146 -0.79 -41.53 -53.42
C VAL A 146 -0.03 -41.33 -54.72
N GLN A 147 -0.18 -40.15 -55.33
CA GLN A 147 0.52 -39.79 -56.55
C GLN A 147 1.80 -39.00 -56.27
N PRO A 148 2.91 -39.28 -56.96
CA PRO A 148 4.10 -38.46 -56.89
C PRO A 148 3.85 -37.08 -57.50
N LYS A 149 4.41 -36.05 -56.85
CA LYS A 149 4.26 -34.63 -57.22
C LYS A 149 4.78 -34.29 -58.64
N GLU A 150 5.61 -35.16 -59.21
CA GLU A 150 6.19 -35.01 -60.55
C GLU A 150 5.24 -35.43 -61.70
N LYS A 151 4.17 -36.17 -61.40
CA LYS A 151 3.19 -36.66 -62.40
C LYS A 151 1.91 -35.82 -62.46
N THR A 152 1.84 -34.70 -61.72
CA THR A 152 0.65 -33.84 -61.70
C THR A 152 0.76 -32.73 -62.76
N PRO A 153 -0.24 -32.54 -63.63
CA PRO A 153 -0.21 -31.51 -64.68
C PRO A 153 -0.27 -30.07 -64.15
N CYS A 154 -0.59 -29.87 -62.87
CA CYS A 154 -0.64 -28.54 -62.25
C CYS A 154 0.52 -28.29 -61.29
N MET A 155 1.28 -27.22 -61.57
CA MET A 155 2.08 -26.52 -60.56
C MET A 155 1.16 -25.63 -59.72
N ASP A 156 0.26 -26.20 -58.92
CA ASP A 156 -0.50 -25.37 -57.99
C ASP A 156 0.45 -24.80 -56.93
N SER A 157 0.61 -23.48 -56.96
CA SER A 157 1.43 -22.70 -56.02
C SER A 157 0.74 -22.46 -54.66
N VAL A 158 -0.43 -23.05 -54.44
CA VAL A 158 -1.20 -22.87 -53.21
C VAL A 158 -0.53 -23.66 -52.10
N LYS A 159 0.07 -22.96 -51.14
CA LYS A 159 0.66 -23.55 -49.94
C LYS A 159 -0.46 -24.19 -49.10
N ASN A 160 -0.17 -25.33 -48.47
CA ASN A 160 -1.07 -25.99 -47.51
C ASN A 160 -1.39 -25.12 -46.28
N GLU A 161 -0.70 -23.98 -46.13
CA GLU A 161 -0.99 -22.95 -45.14
C GLU A 161 -1.36 -21.63 -45.84
N LEU A 162 -2.51 -21.06 -45.48
CA LEU A 162 -3.03 -19.81 -46.02
C LEU A 162 -3.21 -18.79 -44.88
N TYR A 163 -2.74 -17.56 -45.08
CA TYR A 163 -2.85 -16.48 -44.09
C TYR A 163 -3.87 -15.45 -44.53
N LEU A 164 -4.99 -15.35 -43.82
CA LEU A 164 -6.09 -14.43 -44.13
C LEU A 164 -6.12 -13.25 -43.18
N LEU A 165 -6.36 -12.03 -43.68
CA LEU A 165 -6.32 -10.81 -42.87
C LEU A 165 -7.70 -10.49 -42.28
N ILE A 166 -7.78 -10.34 -40.96
CA ILE A 166 -9.03 -10.04 -40.24
C ILE A 166 -9.59 -8.68 -40.68
N GLY A 167 -10.89 -8.61 -40.91
CA GLY A 167 -11.59 -7.42 -41.40
C GLY A 167 -11.43 -7.15 -42.90
N SER A 168 -10.75 -8.03 -43.64
CA SER A 168 -10.67 -7.97 -45.10
C SER A 168 -11.58 -9.00 -45.77
N THR A 169 -11.78 -8.80 -47.07
CA THR A 169 -12.47 -9.73 -47.97
C THR A 169 -11.43 -10.57 -48.69
N ASP A 170 -11.47 -11.89 -48.53
CA ASP A 170 -10.54 -12.82 -49.19
C ASP A 170 -11.22 -14.19 -49.40
N SER A 171 -10.53 -15.12 -50.06
CA SER A 171 -11.07 -16.43 -50.38
C SER A 171 -10.12 -17.59 -50.05
N VAL A 172 -10.70 -18.74 -49.71
CA VAL A 172 -9.98 -20.00 -49.51
C VAL A 172 -10.17 -20.86 -50.76
N PRO A 173 -9.15 -20.99 -51.64
CA PRO A 173 -9.25 -21.85 -52.81
C PRO A 173 -9.08 -23.32 -52.44
N CYS A 174 -9.76 -24.22 -53.16
CA CYS A 174 -9.49 -25.65 -53.09
C CYS A 174 -8.27 -26.00 -53.95
N PRO A 175 -7.16 -26.49 -53.38
CA PRO A 175 -5.97 -26.87 -54.14
C PRO A 175 -6.30 -28.02 -55.11
N GLY A 176 -5.78 -27.96 -56.33
CA GLY A 176 -5.89 -29.04 -57.29
C GLY A 176 -7.13 -29.07 -58.17
N VAL A 177 -8.15 -28.26 -57.86
CA VAL A 177 -9.47 -28.36 -58.52
C VAL A 177 -9.49 -27.85 -59.96
N ASN A 178 -8.65 -26.86 -60.31
CA ASN A 178 -8.62 -26.22 -61.63
C ASN A 178 -7.49 -26.74 -62.55
N CYS A 179 -6.93 -27.91 -62.26
CA CYS A 179 -5.74 -28.42 -62.95
C CYS A 179 -5.99 -28.96 -64.38
N GLU A 180 -7.23 -29.22 -64.77
CA GLU A 180 -7.60 -29.67 -66.12
C GLU A 180 -8.52 -28.64 -66.76
N GLY A 181 -8.08 -28.08 -67.88
CA GLY A 181 -8.63 -26.86 -68.49
C GLY A 181 -10.00 -26.97 -69.15
N ASP A 182 -10.80 -28.01 -68.91
CA ASP A 182 -12.17 -28.04 -69.40
C ASP A 182 -13.03 -29.10 -68.70
N LEU A 183 -14.35 -28.85 -68.70
CA LEU A 183 -15.46 -29.74 -68.32
C LEU A 183 -16.00 -29.63 -66.88
N GLN A 184 -17.09 -28.84 -66.83
CA GLN A 184 -18.22 -28.85 -65.89
C GLN A 184 -17.94 -28.44 -64.44
N ARG A 185 -18.88 -27.67 -63.87
CA ARG A 185 -18.92 -27.32 -62.45
C ARG A 185 -18.73 -28.58 -61.62
N GLN A 186 -17.53 -28.79 -61.10
CA GLN A 186 -17.29 -29.83 -60.11
C GLN A 186 -17.95 -29.37 -58.81
N ASP A 187 -18.94 -30.12 -58.34
CA ASP A 187 -19.50 -29.90 -57.01
C ASP A 187 -18.42 -30.21 -55.98
N VAL A 188 -17.90 -29.17 -55.33
CA VAL A 188 -16.91 -29.30 -54.26
C VAL A 188 -17.62 -29.43 -52.94
N THR A 189 -17.24 -30.45 -52.17
CA THR A 189 -17.75 -30.65 -50.81
C THR A 189 -16.73 -30.13 -49.80
N TRP A 190 -17.12 -29.10 -49.03
CA TRP A 190 -16.23 -28.49 -48.04
C TRP A 190 -16.50 -28.99 -46.62
N TYR A 191 -15.42 -29.04 -45.84
CA TYR A 191 -15.45 -29.31 -44.41
C TYR A 191 -14.60 -28.28 -43.66
N LYS A 192 -15.10 -27.80 -42.52
CA LYS A 192 -14.34 -26.94 -41.59
C LYS A 192 -14.18 -27.69 -40.27
N ASN A 193 -12.94 -27.94 -39.86
CA ASN A 193 -12.61 -28.65 -38.63
C ASN A 193 -13.37 -29.98 -38.48
N GLY A 194 -13.53 -30.74 -39.58
CA GLY A 194 -14.22 -32.04 -39.61
C GLY A 194 -15.75 -32.00 -39.71
N MET A 195 -16.38 -30.82 -39.78
CA MET A 195 -17.83 -30.69 -40.02
C MET A 195 -18.14 -30.42 -41.49
N LEU A 196 -19.16 -31.07 -42.05
CA LEU A 196 -19.63 -30.86 -43.41
C LEU A 196 -20.31 -29.50 -43.57
N CYS A 197 -19.91 -28.74 -44.59
CA CYS A 197 -20.43 -27.41 -44.91
C CYS A 197 -21.22 -27.41 -46.23
N PRO A 198 -22.52 -27.74 -46.21
CA PRO A 198 -23.32 -27.95 -47.44
C PRO A 198 -23.59 -26.68 -48.25
N TYR A 199 -23.39 -25.49 -47.67
CA TYR A 199 -23.61 -24.21 -48.34
C TYR A 199 -22.45 -23.78 -49.23
N TRP A 200 -21.25 -24.33 -49.00
CA TRP A 200 -20.07 -24.03 -49.80
C TRP A 200 -19.95 -25.12 -50.87
N LYS A 201 -20.32 -24.78 -52.11
CA LYS A 201 -20.28 -25.70 -53.26
C LYS A 201 -19.29 -25.26 -54.35
N ASN A 202 -18.76 -24.05 -54.23
CA ASN A 202 -17.83 -23.48 -55.20
C ASN A 202 -16.41 -24.00 -54.98
N THR A 203 -15.56 -23.84 -55.99
CA THR A 203 -14.13 -24.17 -55.95
C THR A 203 -13.32 -23.36 -54.95
N HIS A 204 -13.89 -22.25 -54.46
CA HIS A 204 -13.32 -21.39 -53.44
C HIS A 204 -14.42 -20.89 -52.49
N ILE A 205 -14.08 -20.69 -51.23
CA ILE A 205 -14.95 -20.08 -50.22
C ILE A 205 -14.63 -18.59 -50.16
N VAL A 206 -15.61 -17.72 -50.44
CA VAL A 206 -15.45 -16.25 -50.31
C VAL A 206 -15.95 -15.82 -48.94
N PHE A 207 -15.13 -15.03 -48.23
CA PHE A 207 -15.50 -14.36 -46.99
C PHE A 207 -15.71 -12.88 -47.25
N ASP A 208 -16.92 -12.37 -47.01
CA ASP A 208 -17.20 -10.92 -47.10
C ASP A 208 -16.34 -10.14 -46.10
N GLU A 209 -16.20 -10.67 -44.88
CA GLU A 209 -15.35 -10.15 -43.82
C GLU A 209 -14.80 -11.32 -42.98
N ILE A 210 -13.49 -11.36 -42.79
CA ILE A 210 -12.79 -12.44 -42.07
C ILE A 210 -12.71 -12.12 -40.58
N TYR A 211 -13.06 -13.10 -39.73
CA TYR A 211 -13.00 -13.00 -38.27
C TYR A 211 -12.02 -14.01 -37.67
N HIS A 212 -11.62 -13.83 -36.40
CA HIS A 212 -10.78 -14.79 -35.67
C HIS A 212 -11.35 -16.23 -35.67
N GLN A 213 -12.67 -16.39 -35.73
CA GLN A 213 -13.34 -17.70 -35.77
C GLN A 213 -13.18 -18.43 -37.11
N ASP A 214 -12.66 -17.75 -38.14
CA ASP A 214 -12.37 -18.35 -39.45
C ASP A 214 -11.05 -19.10 -39.47
N HIS A 215 -10.25 -19.00 -38.42
CA HIS A 215 -9.08 -19.85 -38.19
C HIS A 215 -9.48 -21.33 -38.11
N GLY A 216 -8.77 -22.20 -38.83
CA GLY A 216 -8.99 -23.64 -38.76
C GLY A 216 -8.50 -24.40 -39.98
N VAL A 217 -8.83 -25.69 -39.99
CA VAL A 217 -8.49 -26.60 -41.09
C VAL A 217 -9.69 -26.75 -42.01
N TYR A 218 -9.49 -26.39 -43.27
CA TYR A 218 -10.47 -26.49 -44.33
C TYR A 218 -10.09 -27.66 -45.23
N VAL A 219 -11.06 -28.52 -45.51
CA VAL A 219 -10.88 -29.70 -46.38
C VAL A 219 -11.88 -29.59 -47.51
N CYS A 220 -11.44 -29.80 -48.74
CA CYS A 220 -12.30 -29.86 -49.90
C CYS A 220 -12.17 -31.21 -50.60
N ASP A 221 -13.32 -31.82 -50.91
CA ASP A 221 -13.43 -33.05 -51.68
C ASP A 221 -14.05 -32.73 -53.06
N TYR A 222 -13.44 -33.23 -54.13
CA TYR A 222 -13.96 -33.13 -55.49
C TYR A 222 -13.70 -34.43 -56.26
N ASN A 223 -14.55 -34.72 -57.23
CA ASN A 223 -14.44 -35.93 -58.04
C ASN A 223 -13.56 -35.68 -59.27
N GLN A 224 -12.60 -36.57 -59.51
CA GLN A 224 -11.76 -36.56 -60.70
C GLN A 224 -11.86 -37.90 -61.43
N SER A 225 -12.16 -37.87 -62.73
CA SER A 225 -12.14 -39.06 -63.59
C SER A 225 -10.77 -39.24 -64.21
N ILE A 226 -10.11 -40.38 -63.96
CA ILE A 226 -8.86 -40.76 -64.64
C ILE A 226 -9.03 -42.18 -65.19
N ASN A 227 -8.75 -42.37 -66.49
CA ASN A 227 -8.87 -43.65 -67.18
C ASN A 227 -10.21 -44.35 -66.92
N SER A 228 -11.32 -43.60 -67.03
CA SER A 228 -12.70 -44.07 -66.83
C SER A 228 -13.05 -44.53 -65.40
N THR A 229 -12.20 -44.26 -64.42
CA THR A 229 -12.48 -44.49 -62.98
C THR A 229 -12.61 -43.17 -62.24
N TRP A 230 -13.67 -43.03 -61.45
CA TRP A 230 -13.91 -41.85 -60.61
C TRP A 230 -13.16 -41.98 -59.28
N TRP A 231 -12.39 -40.95 -58.94
CA TRP A 231 -11.62 -40.84 -57.70
C TRP A 231 -12.07 -39.63 -56.90
N LEU A 232 -12.15 -39.78 -55.58
CA LEU A 232 -12.37 -38.65 -54.69
C LEU A 232 -11.01 -38.02 -54.34
N VAL A 233 -10.76 -36.83 -54.84
CA VAL A 233 -9.55 -36.08 -54.50
C VAL A 233 -9.85 -35.20 -53.29
N ARG A 234 -8.99 -35.30 -52.28
CA ARG A 234 -9.10 -34.51 -51.06
C ARG A 234 -7.89 -33.62 -50.90
N ALA A 235 -8.12 -32.32 -50.75
CA ALA A 235 -7.09 -31.34 -50.44
C ALA A 235 -7.35 -30.65 -49.10
N VAL A 236 -6.27 -30.27 -48.42
CA VAL A 236 -6.32 -29.71 -47.06
C VAL A 236 -5.61 -28.36 -47.04
N VAL A 237 -6.30 -27.34 -46.56
CA VAL A 237 -5.78 -25.98 -46.38
C VAL A 237 -5.91 -25.58 -44.91
N GLU A 238 -4.78 -25.27 -44.28
CA GLU A 238 -4.74 -24.73 -42.93
C GLU A 238 -4.79 -23.20 -42.99
N VAL A 239 -5.91 -22.63 -42.53
CA VAL A 239 -6.15 -21.18 -42.57
C VAL A 239 -5.79 -20.56 -41.23
N LYS A 240 -4.82 -19.65 -41.27
CA LYS A 240 -4.37 -18.84 -40.12
C LYS A 240 -4.86 -17.41 -40.29
N THR A 241 -5.78 -16.96 -39.43
CA THR A 241 -6.26 -15.57 -39.45
C THR A 241 -5.26 -14.66 -38.76
N VAL A 242 -4.85 -13.58 -39.42
CA VAL A 242 -3.83 -12.64 -38.94
C VAL A 242 -4.37 -11.22 -38.90
N VAL A 243 -3.86 -10.43 -37.97
CA VAL A 243 -4.15 -9.00 -37.91
C VAL A 243 -3.23 -8.26 -38.88
N LYS A 244 -3.67 -7.11 -39.41
CA LYS A 244 -2.83 -6.23 -40.21
C LYS A 244 -1.62 -5.76 -39.40
N ASN A 245 -0.44 -5.80 -40.02
CA ASN A 245 0.78 -5.26 -39.41
C ASN A 245 0.57 -3.77 -39.08
N THR A 246 1.03 -3.37 -37.90
CA THR A 246 1.07 -1.97 -37.51
C THR A 246 1.88 -1.13 -38.51
N SER A 247 1.43 0.10 -38.72
CA SER A 247 2.19 1.15 -39.43
C SER A 247 2.78 2.18 -38.48
N LEU A 248 2.65 1.94 -37.17
CA LEU A 248 3.09 2.83 -36.11
C LEU A 248 4.35 2.28 -35.44
N ALA A 249 5.30 3.18 -35.19
CA ALA A 249 6.44 2.97 -34.31
C ALA A 249 5.96 2.71 -32.86
N PRO A 250 6.80 2.12 -31.98
CA PRO A 250 6.42 1.86 -30.59
C PRO A 250 6.15 3.16 -29.84
N ILE A 251 5.24 3.11 -28.87
CA ILE A 251 4.85 4.29 -28.08
C ILE A 251 5.27 4.06 -26.63
N ILE A 252 6.14 4.91 -26.09
CA ILE A 252 6.50 4.90 -24.67
C ILE A 252 5.45 5.70 -23.88
N VAL A 253 4.87 5.08 -22.86
CA VAL A 253 3.82 5.67 -22.03
C VAL A 253 4.47 6.41 -20.85
N ASN A 254 4.13 7.70 -20.68
CA ASN A 254 4.70 8.70 -19.76
C ASN A 254 5.82 9.65 -20.27
N PRO A 255 5.75 10.26 -21.46
CA PRO A 255 6.63 11.37 -21.79
C PRO A 255 5.89 12.70 -21.59
N THR A 256 5.56 13.08 -20.36
CA THR A 256 4.90 14.39 -20.11
C THR A 256 5.89 15.57 -20.20
N ASN A 257 7.20 15.30 -20.17
CA ASN A 257 8.31 16.25 -20.40
C ASN A 257 9.55 15.46 -20.87
N ASP A 258 10.26 15.86 -21.93
CA ASP A 258 11.51 15.20 -22.36
C ASP A 258 12.66 16.22 -22.39
N PRO A 259 13.73 16.08 -21.57
CA PRO A 259 13.96 15.01 -20.59
C PRO A 259 13.18 15.18 -19.28
N VAL A 260 12.67 14.07 -18.72
CA VAL A 260 12.06 14.05 -17.37
C VAL A 260 13.16 14.19 -16.32
N THR A 261 12.94 15.04 -15.31
CA THR A 261 13.82 15.08 -14.14
C THR A 261 13.22 14.29 -12.98
N LEU A 262 13.97 13.32 -12.46
CA LEU A 262 13.55 12.47 -11.35
C LEU A 262 14.34 12.81 -10.09
N GLU A 263 13.65 13.13 -8.99
CA GLU A 263 14.30 13.44 -7.72
C GLU A 263 14.69 12.17 -6.94
N VAL A 264 15.96 12.04 -6.59
CA VAL A 264 16.53 10.82 -6.00
C VAL A 264 17.40 11.10 -4.77
N GLU A 265 17.43 10.13 -3.86
CA GLU A 265 18.27 10.17 -2.67
C GLU A 265 19.57 9.38 -2.92
N LEU A 266 20.71 10.00 -2.62
CA LEU A 266 22.01 9.34 -2.72
C LEU A 266 22.06 8.14 -1.76
N GLY A 267 22.62 7.03 -2.21
CA GLY A 267 22.80 5.84 -1.39
C GLY A 267 21.59 4.90 -1.33
N MET A 268 20.44 5.28 -1.90
CA MET A 268 19.24 4.44 -1.95
C MET A 268 19.16 3.68 -3.28
N PRO A 269 18.51 2.50 -3.33
CA PRO A 269 18.21 1.83 -4.59
C PRO A 269 17.17 2.62 -5.38
N LEU A 270 17.30 2.62 -6.70
CA LEU A 270 16.39 3.30 -7.62
C LEU A 270 15.90 2.33 -8.70
N THR A 271 14.60 2.34 -8.96
CA THR A 271 13.97 1.54 -10.01
C THR A 271 13.45 2.46 -11.10
N LEU A 272 13.84 2.20 -12.34
CA LEU A 272 13.46 2.93 -13.54
C LEU A 272 12.50 2.07 -14.36
N GLU A 273 11.25 2.47 -14.46
CA GLU A 273 10.20 1.72 -15.16
C GLU A 273 9.92 2.33 -16.54
N CYS A 274 10.14 1.57 -17.60
CA CYS A 274 9.76 1.96 -18.95
C CYS A 274 8.57 1.13 -19.43
N LYS A 275 7.46 1.79 -19.73
CA LYS A 275 6.26 1.16 -20.27
C LYS A 275 6.14 1.45 -21.76
N VAL A 276 6.08 0.41 -22.58
CA VAL A 276 6.08 0.53 -24.04
C VAL A 276 4.89 -0.22 -24.63
N HIS A 277 4.15 0.44 -25.52
CA HIS A 277 3.09 -0.15 -26.32
C HIS A 277 3.60 -0.46 -27.73
N PHE A 278 3.40 -1.70 -28.16
CA PHE A 278 3.66 -2.16 -29.52
C PHE A 278 2.36 -2.47 -30.24
N GLY A 279 2.30 -2.07 -31.52
CA GLY A 279 1.26 -2.54 -32.43
C GLY A 279 1.50 -3.98 -32.87
N GLN A 280 0.48 -4.65 -33.38
CA GLN A 280 0.57 -6.05 -33.79
C GLN A 280 1.43 -6.22 -35.06
N GLU A 281 2.35 -7.18 -35.05
CA GLU A 281 3.21 -7.54 -36.19
C GLU A 281 3.21 -9.06 -36.40
N ARG A 282 3.28 -9.51 -37.66
CA ARG A 282 3.38 -10.94 -38.00
C ARG A 282 4.67 -11.58 -37.44
N ASN A 283 5.79 -10.91 -37.63
CA ASN A 283 7.09 -11.31 -37.07
C ASN A 283 7.45 -10.35 -35.95
N PHE A 284 6.86 -10.59 -34.78
CA PHE A 284 7.03 -9.71 -33.63
C PHE A 284 8.38 -9.92 -32.95
N ASN A 285 9.35 -9.04 -33.26
CA ASN A 285 10.69 -9.01 -32.66
C ASN A 285 10.95 -7.63 -32.02
N PRO A 286 10.30 -7.29 -30.90
CA PRO A 286 10.48 -6.00 -30.24
C PRO A 286 11.86 -5.93 -29.59
N VAL A 287 12.46 -4.75 -29.59
CA VAL A 287 13.67 -4.45 -28.83
C VAL A 287 13.31 -3.39 -27.80
N VAL A 288 13.50 -3.69 -26.52
CA VAL A 288 13.41 -2.70 -25.44
C VAL A 288 14.67 -2.80 -24.59
N LYS A 289 15.37 -1.68 -24.43
CA LYS A 289 16.66 -1.60 -23.75
C LYS A 289 16.78 -0.35 -22.90
N TRP A 290 17.53 -0.45 -21.82
CA TRP A 290 17.97 0.71 -21.04
C TRP A 290 19.42 1.03 -21.36
N TYR A 291 19.67 2.28 -21.71
CA TYR A 291 21.00 2.83 -21.90
C TYR A 291 21.32 3.86 -20.84
N VAL A 292 22.59 3.93 -20.49
CA VAL A 292 23.16 4.95 -19.64
C VAL A 292 24.19 5.69 -20.47
N GLU A 293 23.99 6.99 -20.61
CA GLU A 293 24.85 7.89 -21.36
C GLU A 293 25.56 8.82 -20.37
N ASP A 294 26.89 8.84 -20.41
CA ASP A 294 27.68 9.76 -19.58
C ASP A 294 27.78 11.16 -20.21
N ALA A 295 28.48 12.08 -19.52
CA ALA A 295 28.69 13.44 -20.00
C ALA A 295 29.60 13.51 -21.26
N GLU A 296 30.33 12.43 -21.57
CA GLU A 296 31.19 12.28 -22.74
C GLU A 296 30.48 11.59 -23.91
N LEU A 297 29.15 11.38 -23.80
CA LEU A 297 28.31 10.65 -24.77
C LEU A 297 28.65 9.15 -24.93
N ASN A 298 29.38 8.55 -23.99
CA ASN A 298 29.58 7.10 -24.00
C ASN A 298 28.30 6.40 -23.53
N ARG A 299 27.81 5.47 -24.34
CA ARG A 299 26.55 4.76 -24.11
C ARG A 299 26.78 3.31 -23.72
N GLU A 300 26.33 2.94 -22.52
CA GLU A 300 26.39 1.58 -21.98
C GLU A 300 25.00 0.99 -21.77
N GLU A 301 24.81 -0.31 -22.04
CA GLU A 301 23.54 -1.02 -21.84
C GLU A 301 23.41 -1.54 -20.40
N LEU A 302 22.31 -1.20 -19.72
CA LEU A 302 21.98 -1.73 -18.39
C LEU A 302 21.42 -3.14 -18.51
N ARG A 303 22.27 -4.15 -18.26
CA ARG A 303 21.91 -5.57 -18.36
C ARG A 303 20.97 -6.07 -17.25
N GLN A 304 20.86 -5.33 -16.14
CA GLN A 304 20.03 -5.73 -15.00
C GLN A 304 18.61 -5.16 -15.15
N ALA A 305 17.82 -5.80 -16.02
CA ALA A 305 16.44 -5.41 -16.30
C ALA A 305 15.47 -6.60 -16.26
N ASN A 306 14.29 -6.37 -15.69
CA ASN A 306 13.19 -7.34 -15.67
C ASN A 306 12.18 -7.00 -16.75
N ILE A 307 11.65 -8.03 -17.42
CA ILE A 307 10.67 -7.92 -18.49
C ILE A 307 9.37 -8.54 -18.02
N SER A 308 8.27 -7.80 -18.12
CA SER A 308 6.93 -8.38 -18.04
C SER A 308 6.12 -7.98 -19.27
N ILE A 309 5.31 -8.93 -19.77
CA ILE A 309 4.55 -8.81 -21.01
C ILE A 309 3.08 -8.99 -20.67
N ASP A 310 2.28 -7.99 -21.02
CA ASP A 310 0.81 -8.06 -20.96
C ASP A 310 0.25 -8.10 -22.39
N ASN A 311 -0.40 -9.22 -22.72
CA ASN A 311 -0.95 -9.49 -24.05
C ASN A 311 -2.43 -9.14 -24.05
N GLN A 312 -2.78 -7.99 -24.61
CA GLN A 312 -4.17 -7.65 -24.93
C GLN A 312 -4.45 -7.91 -26.42
N VAL A 313 -5.72 -8.16 -26.75
CA VAL A 313 -6.18 -8.64 -28.08
C VAL A 313 -5.78 -7.71 -29.24
N GLU A 314 -5.58 -6.41 -28.99
CA GLU A 314 -5.21 -5.43 -30.02
C GLU A 314 -3.82 -4.81 -29.83
N ARG A 315 -3.20 -4.96 -28.65
CA ARG A 315 -1.92 -4.32 -28.30
C ARG A 315 -1.11 -5.18 -27.34
N GLN A 316 0.19 -5.22 -27.56
CA GLN A 316 1.13 -5.82 -26.62
C GLN A 316 1.82 -4.73 -25.82
N THR A 317 1.75 -4.85 -24.49
CA THR A 317 2.39 -3.91 -23.58
C THR A 317 3.57 -4.58 -22.92
N ILE A 318 4.75 -3.97 -23.04
CA ILE A 318 5.98 -4.46 -22.42
C ILE A 318 6.37 -3.48 -21.31
N TYR A 319 6.58 -4.00 -20.11
CA TYR A 319 7.19 -3.27 -19.01
C TYR A 319 8.64 -3.72 -18.89
N TYR A 320 9.55 -2.76 -19.00
CA TYR A 320 10.98 -2.98 -18.96
C TYR A 320 11.61 -2.14 -17.85
N THR A 321 11.98 -2.82 -16.76
CA THR A 321 12.35 -2.16 -15.50
C THR A 321 13.84 -2.37 -15.19
N ALA A 322 14.61 -1.29 -15.05
CA ALA A 322 16.02 -1.34 -14.65
C ALA A 322 16.20 -0.92 -13.19
N CYS A 323 17.09 -1.60 -12.47
CA CYS A 323 17.35 -1.33 -11.06
C CYS A 323 18.80 -0.90 -10.82
N LEU A 324 18.97 0.28 -10.22
CA LEU A 324 20.23 0.74 -9.65
C LEU A 324 20.27 0.31 -8.18
N LYS A 325 21.28 -0.50 -7.81
CA LYS A 325 21.45 -0.97 -6.41
C LYS A 325 21.66 0.20 -5.43
N GLN A 326 22.39 1.21 -5.87
CA GLN A 326 22.69 2.40 -5.07
C GLN A 326 22.92 3.58 -6.00
N VAL A 327 22.21 4.69 -5.78
CA VAL A 327 22.42 5.93 -6.54
C VAL A 327 23.68 6.64 -6.03
N THR A 328 24.65 6.84 -6.91
CA THR A 328 25.91 7.55 -6.62
C THR A 328 25.89 8.97 -7.19
N LYS A 329 26.88 9.79 -6.79
CA LYS A 329 27.05 11.15 -7.34
C LYS A 329 27.36 11.12 -8.84
N LYS A 330 28.03 10.08 -9.34
CA LYS A 330 28.33 9.92 -10.77
C LYS A 330 27.05 9.73 -11.57
N ASP A 331 26.07 9.00 -11.03
CA ASP A 331 24.80 8.72 -11.70
C ASP A 331 23.93 9.98 -11.89
N LEU A 332 24.13 11.03 -11.07
CA LEU A 332 23.46 12.33 -11.24
C LEU A 332 23.93 13.10 -12.48
N GLN A 333 25.14 12.80 -12.98
CA GLN A 333 25.70 13.42 -14.19
C GLN A 333 25.39 12.61 -15.45
N LYS A 334 24.81 11.42 -15.28
CA LYS A 334 24.45 10.52 -16.37
C LYS A 334 23.01 10.71 -16.79
N THR A 335 22.72 10.29 -18.00
CA THR A 335 21.39 10.32 -18.60
C THR A 335 20.92 8.89 -18.83
N PHE A 336 19.71 8.58 -18.36
CA PHE A 336 19.12 7.25 -18.49
C PHE A 336 18.11 7.27 -19.64
N ILE A 337 18.27 6.37 -20.61
CA ILE A 337 17.50 6.37 -21.84
C ILE A 337 16.80 5.02 -21.98
N CYS A 338 15.48 5.01 -21.99
CA CYS A 338 14.72 3.86 -22.44
C CYS A 338 14.61 3.92 -23.97
N PHE A 339 15.05 2.87 -24.65
CA PHE A 339 14.97 2.72 -26.09
C PHE A 339 14.03 1.58 -26.43
N ALA A 340 13.08 1.84 -27.34
CA ALA A 340 12.17 0.86 -27.89
C ALA A 340 12.23 0.87 -29.41
N GLN A 341 12.20 -0.30 -30.04
CA GLN A 341 12.22 -0.42 -31.50
C GLN A 341 11.36 -1.60 -31.98
N ASN A 342 10.66 -1.38 -33.09
CA ASN A 342 9.96 -2.41 -33.84
C ASN A 342 10.39 -2.38 -35.32
N SER A 343 9.68 -3.11 -36.20
CA SER A 343 10.00 -3.14 -37.64
C SER A 343 9.71 -1.82 -38.36
N VAL A 344 8.91 -0.93 -37.77
CA VAL A 344 8.50 0.36 -38.35
C VAL A 344 9.44 1.49 -37.95
N GLY A 345 9.87 1.54 -36.69
CA GLY A 345 10.69 2.64 -36.18
C GLY A 345 11.12 2.45 -34.73
N ASN A 346 11.60 3.54 -34.13
CA ASN A 346 12.05 3.56 -32.74
C ASN A 346 11.40 4.70 -31.94
N ALA A 347 11.46 4.58 -30.62
CA ALA A 347 11.08 5.60 -29.67
C ALA A 347 12.07 5.61 -28.51
N THR A 348 12.36 6.80 -28.01
CA THR A 348 13.29 7.01 -26.90
C THR A 348 12.65 7.86 -25.83
N TRP A 349 12.96 7.55 -24.56
CA TRP A 349 12.54 8.35 -23.42
C TRP A 349 13.70 8.59 -22.47
N THR A 350 13.97 9.85 -22.17
CA THR A 350 15.17 10.30 -21.48
C THR A 350 14.85 10.78 -20.06
N ILE A 351 15.62 10.30 -19.09
CA ILE A 351 15.49 10.63 -17.66
C ILE A 351 16.82 11.19 -17.14
N LYS A 352 16.75 12.35 -16.49
CA LYS A 352 17.86 12.96 -15.74
C LYS A 352 17.60 12.88 -14.25
N LEU A 353 18.59 12.46 -13.48
CA LEU A 353 18.46 12.37 -12.02
C LEU A 353 18.84 13.70 -11.37
N LYS A 354 18.04 14.13 -10.39
CA LYS A 354 18.31 15.32 -9.58
C LYS A 354 18.36 14.92 -8.12
N GLN A 355 19.35 15.42 -7.38
CA GLN A 355 19.44 15.13 -5.96
C GLN A 355 18.28 15.78 -5.21
N LYS A 356 17.51 14.98 -4.46
CA LYS A 356 16.47 15.46 -3.56
C LYS A 356 17.12 16.22 -2.40
N ARG A 357 16.87 17.53 -2.33
CA ARG A 357 17.42 18.38 -1.26
C ARG A 357 16.57 18.18 0.00
N ARG A 358 17.06 17.38 0.95
CA ARG A 358 16.39 17.25 2.26
C ARG A 358 16.41 18.59 2.99
N VAL A 359 15.23 19.08 3.36
CA VAL A 359 14.97 20.22 4.25
C VAL A 359 15.35 19.95 5.72
N PHE A 360 16.27 19.01 5.96
CA PHE A 360 16.66 18.61 7.31
C PHE A 360 17.33 19.75 8.08
N PHE A 361 18.12 20.57 7.39
CA PHE A 361 18.75 21.76 7.98
C PHE A 361 17.72 22.80 8.42
N THR A 362 16.63 22.97 7.67
CA THR A 362 15.54 23.87 8.05
C THR A 362 14.83 23.35 9.30
N TYR A 363 14.54 22.05 9.38
CA TYR A 363 13.95 21.46 10.60
C TYR A 363 14.85 21.57 11.82
N ILE A 364 16.16 21.35 11.68
CA ILE A 364 17.12 21.55 12.78
C ILE A 364 17.13 23.01 13.24
N LEU A 365 17.17 23.97 12.31
CA LEU A 365 17.19 25.40 12.63
C LEU A 365 15.92 25.85 13.37
N PHE A 366 14.74 25.39 12.95
CA PHE A 366 13.49 25.66 13.67
C PHE A 366 13.46 24.95 15.03
N GLY A 367 13.98 23.73 15.12
CA GLY A 367 14.08 22.99 16.38
C GLY A 367 14.95 23.71 17.42
N THR A 368 16.14 24.16 17.03
CA THR A 368 17.09 24.84 17.93
C THR A 368 16.62 26.23 18.35
N THR A 369 15.95 26.96 17.46
CA THR A 369 15.40 28.29 17.79
C THR A 369 14.23 28.19 18.77
N ILE A 370 13.33 27.23 18.60
CA ILE A 370 12.21 27.01 19.54
C ILE A 370 12.73 26.61 20.92
N THR A 371 13.71 25.70 21.00
CA THR A 371 14.26 25.27 22.30
C THR A 371 14.95 26.42 23.03
N LEU A 372 15.70 27.27 22.33
CA LEU A 372 16.32 28.46 22.93
C LEU A 372 15.28 29.42 23.50
N VAL A 373 14.20 29.70 22.76
CA VAL A 373 13.12 30.58 23.23
C VAL A 373 12.45 30.02 24.48
N VAL A 374 12.20 28.71 24.53
CA VAL A 374 11.61 28.06 25.71
C VAL A 374 12.52 28.20 26.93
N ILE A 375 13.83 28.01 26.78
CA ILE A 375 14.80 28.14 27.88
C ILE A 375 14.85 29.59 28.40
N LEU A 376 14.84 30.58 27.51
CA LEU A 376 14.82 32.00 27.90
C LEU A 376 13.52 32.37 28.62
N MET A 377 12.37 31.88 28.15
CA MET A 377 11.09 32.12 28.80
C MET A 377 10.99 31.46 30.17
N THR A 378 11.45 30.20 30.32
CA THR A 378 11.42 29.50 31.61
C THR A 378 12.36 30.14 32.62
N SER A 379 13.58 30.51 32.22
CA SER A 379 14.51 31.24 33.08
C SER A 379 13.98 32.60 33.52
N ALA A 380 13.39 33.38 32.61
CA ALA A 380 12.75 34.65 32.95
C ALA A 380 11.57 34.47 33.93
N PHE A 381 10.78 33.40 33.73
CA PHE A 381 9.69 33.05 34.63
C PHE A 381 10.19 32.69 36.03
N ILE A 382 11.21 31.82 36.12
CA ILE A 382 11.83 31.44 37.41
C ILE A 382 12.41 32.68 38.10
N TYR A 383 13.15 33.53 37.37
CA TYR A 383 13.74 34.74 37.95
C TYR A 383 12.67 35.71 38.49
N ARG A 384 11.58 35.92 37.74
CA ARG A 384 10.51 36.83 38.15
C ARG A 384 9.75 36.34 39.38
N TYR A 385 9.53 35.03 39.50
CA TYR A 385 8.67 34.42 40.52
C TYR A 385 9.44 33.60 41.57
N TRP A 386 10.76 33.78 41.68
CA TRP A 386 11.60 32.92 42.54
C TRP A 386 11.16 32.87 44.01
N VAL A 387 10.77 34.01 44.59
CA VAL A 387 10.27 34.06 45.98
C VAL A 387 8.98 33.26 46.14
N GLU A 388 8.06 33.35 45.19
CA GLU A 388 6.80 32.59 45.21
C GLU A 388 7.04 31.09 45.04
N ILE A 389 7.96 30.71 44.13
CA ILE A 389 8.38 29.32 43.93
C ILE A 389 9.00 28.75 45.21
N ILE A 390 9.89 29.50 45.88
CA ILE A 390 10.49 29.04 47.14
C ILE A 390 9.44 28.91 48.24
N LEU A 391 8.52 29.86 48.36
CA LEU A 391 7.44 29.79 49.36
C LEU A 391 6.52 28.59 49.11
N LEU A 392 6.21 28.28 47.85
CA LEU A 392 5.41 27.12 47.46
C LEU A 392 6.15 25.80 47.75
N TYR A 393 7.45 25.74 47.42
CA TYR A 393 8.31 24.60 47.77
C TYR A 393 8.39 24.38 49.28
N ARG A 394 8.58 25.44 50.07
CA ARG A 394 8.58 25.36 51.55
C ARG A 394 7.25 24.83 52.08
N THR A 395 6.12 25.31 51.54
CA THR A 395 4.80 24.87 51.99
C THR A 395 4.55 23.39 51.69
N TYR A 396 5.09 22.85 50.59
CA TYR A 396 4.89 21.45 50.20
C TYR A 396 5.86 20.48 50.89
N GLN A 397 7.12 20.87 51.12
CA GLN A 397 8.17 19.91 51.49
C GLN A 397 8.95 20.25 52.77
N ALA A 398 8.87 21.48 53.29
CA ALA A 398 9.65 21.83 54.49
C ALA A 398 8.97 21.33 55.77
N LYS A 399 9.78 20.85 56.71
CA LYS A 399 9.34 20.51 58.07
C LYS A 399 9.01 21.81 58.81
N ASP A 400 7.96 21.77 59.61
CA ASP A 400 7.53 22.91 60.42
C ASP A 400 8.59 23.21 61.49
N GLU A 401 9.14 24.44 61.47
CA GLU A 401 10.14 24.91 62.43
C GLU A 401 9.52 25.18 63.81
N THR A 402 8.18 25.27 63.90
CA THR A 402 7.46 25.65 65.12
C THR A 402 7.14 24.49 66.06
N LEU A 403 7.42 23.25 65.65
CA LEU A 403 7.12 22.06 66.42
C LEU A 403 8.31 21.67 67.32
N GLY A 404 8.13 21.81 68.64
CA GLY A 404 9.02 21.22 69.65
C GLY A 404 10.23 22.08 70.07
N ASP A 405 10.28 23.36 69.71
CA ASP A 405 11.39 24.27 70.06
C ASP A 405 11.21 25.04 71.39
N GLY A 406 10.05 24.90 72.04
CA GLY A 406 9.74 25.56 73.32
C GLY A 406 9.53 27.08 73.24
N LYS A 407 9.50 27.67 72.04
CA LYS A 407 9.24 29.10 71.82
C LYS A 407 7.73 29.35 71.65
N GLU A 408 7.21 30.35 72.35
CA GLU A 408 5.77 30.67 72.40
C GLU A 408 5.33 31.56 71.22
N PHE A 409 6.22 32.43 70.75
CA PHE A 409 5.91 33.42 69.72
C PHE A 409 6.70 33.18 68.43
N ASP A 410 6.00 33.30 67.29
CA ASP A 410 6.62 33.24 65.96
C ASP A 410 7.46 34.49 65.68
N ALA A 411 7.02 35.66 66.16
CA ALA A 411 7.81 36.89 66.11
C ALA A 411 7.43 37.91 67.21
N PHE A 412 8.43 38.57 67.80
CA PHE A 412 8.24 39.78 68.60
C PHE A 412 8.28 41.01 67.69
N VAL A 413 7.36 41.96 67.86
CA VAL A 413 7.29 43.19 67.05
C VAL A 413 7.71 44.39 67.90
N SER A 414 8.76 45.06 67.46
CA SER A 414 9.26 46.31 68.03
C SER A 414 8.92 47.48 67.09
N TYR A 415 8.28 48.50 67.61
CA TYR A 415 7.81 49.68 66.87
C TYR A 415 7.92 50.94 67.73
N ALA A 416 7.96 52.12 67.11
CA ALA A 416 8.01 53.38 67.85
C ALA A 416 6.63 53.73 68.40
N LYS A 417 6.55 54.02 69.70
CA LYS A 417 5.35 54.61 70.28
C LYS A 417 5.34 56.10 69.95
N GLN A 418 4.20 56.60 69.46
CA GLN A 418 4.05 58.03 69.26
C GLN A 418 3.34 58.61 70.47
N ASP A 419 3.95 59.60 71.11
CA ASP A 419 3.27 60.37 72.13
C ASP A 419 2.09 61.11 71.46
N SER A 420 0.89 60.86 71.97
CA SER A 420 -0.43 61.24 71.45
C SER A 420 -0.69 62.75 71.16
N PHE A 421 0.33 63.60 71.17
CA PHE A 421 0.16 65.07 71.11
C PHE A 421 0.59 65.75 69.80
N ASP A 422 1.33 65.09 68.91
CA ASP A 422 1.79 65.70 67.65
C ASP A 422 1.50 64.81 66.43
N SER A 423 0.32 64.95 65.83
CA SER A 423 0.15 64.96 64.36
C SER A 423 -1.30 65.24 63.93
N LEU A 424 -1.50 66.42 63.32
CA LEU A 424 -2.66 66.73 62.50
C LEU A 424 -2.47 66.15 61.08
N ASP A 425 -2.65 64.84 60.88
CA ASP A 425 -3.03 64.31 59.56
C ASP A 425 -3.72 62.93 59.68
N PRO A 426 -5.07 62.87 59.61
CA PRO A 426 -5.83 61.62 59.79
C PRO A 426 -5.74 60.65 58.60
N SER A 427 -5.02 61.01 57.53
CA SER A 427 -5.08 60.33 56.22
C SER A 427 -3.88 59.41 55.90
N SER A 428 -2.79 59.50 56.67
CA SER A 428 -1.62 58.63 56.51
C SER A 428 -1.62 57.49 57.51
N LEU A 429 -1.40 56.25 57.05
CA LEU A 429 -1.18 55.09 57.92
C LEU A 429 -0.01 55.41 58.87
N ASN A 430 -0.27 55.49 60.16
CA ASN A 430 0.74 55.73 61.19
C ASN A 430 1.57 54.45 61.44
N GLU A 431 2.82 54.58 61.89
CA GLU A 431 3.70 53.45 62.22
C GLU A 431 3.08 52.53 63.27
N GLU A 432 2.48 53.10 64.30
CA GLU A 432 1.77 52.38 65.36
C GLU A 432 0.57 51.60 64.80
N SER A 433 -0.26 52.23 63.95
CA SER A 433 -1.37 51.54 63.27
C SER A 433 -0.89 50.44 62.31
N PHE A 434 0.27 50.62 61.67
CA PHE A 434 0.88 49.59 60.85
C PHE A 434 1.28 48.37 61.70
N ALA A 435 1.88 48.61 62.86
CA ALA A 435 2.35 47.56 63.77
C ALA A 435 1.21 46.84 64.51
N LEU A 436 0.20 47.57 64.97
CA LEU A 436 -0.90 47.04 65.78
C LEU A 436 -2.06 46.49 64.95
N ASP A 437 -2.38 47.09 63.80
CA ASP A 437 -3.52 46.65 62.99
C ASP A 437 -3.08 45.83 61.77
N LEU A 438 -2.15 46.36 60.97
CA LEU A 438 -1.86 45.77 59.66
C LEU A 438 -0.99 44.50 59.76
N LEU A 439 0.05 44.51 60.59
CA LEU A 439 0.90 43.35 60.82
C LEU A 439 0.09 42.15 61.37
N PRO A 440 -0.70 42.27 62.46
CA PRO A 440 -1.57 41.19 62.94
C PRO A 440 -2.62 40.75 61.93
N LYS A 441 -3.27 41.70 61.21
CA LYS A 441 -4.27 41.36 60.19
C LYS A 441 -3.71 40.49 59.06
N VAL A 442 -2.44 40.64 58.71
CA VAL A 442 -1.83 39.85 57.63
C VAL A 442 -1.10 38.63 58.18
N LEU A 443 -0.23 38.77 59.18
CA LEU A 443 0.59 37.67 59.68
C LEU A 443 -0.20 36.70 60.58
N GLU A 444 -1.05 37.19 61.49
CA GLU A 444 -1.85 36.31 62.37
C GLU A 444 -3.09 35.79 61.64
N LYS A 445 -3.95 36.67 61.12
CA LYS A 445 -5.26 36.24 60.57
C LYS A 445 -5.16 35.50 59.23
N LYS A 446 -4.21 35.88 58.35
CA LYS A 446 -4.09 35.29 57.01
C LYS A 446 -3.00 34.21 56.92
N TYR A 447 -1.88 34.37 57.63
CA TYR A 447 -0.76 33.42 57.61
C TYR A 447 -0.60 32.63 58.92
N GLY A 448 -1.48 32.81 59.92
CA GLY A 448 -1.55 31.99 61.13
C GLY A 448 -0.33 32.05 62.04
N TYR A 449 0.51 33.09 61.94
CA TYR A 449 1.63 33.30 62.86
C TYR A 449 1.14 33.82 64.21
N THR A 450 1.88 33.56 65.29
CA THR A 450 1.63 34.14 66.62
C THR A 450 2.61 35.30 66.86
N LEU A 451 2.13 36.55 66.79
CA LEU A 451 2.96 37.71 67.08
C LEU A 451 2.89 38.07 68.57
N CYS A 452 4.01 38.51 69.13
CA CYS A 452 4.06 39.15 70.44
C CYS A 452 4.16 40.67 70.26
N LEU A 453 3.16 41.38 70.78
CA LEU A 453 3.15 42.83 70.92
C LEU A 453 3.34 43.17 72.41
N PHE A 454 4.36 43.95 72.74
CA PHE A 454 4.71 44.25 74.13
C PHE A 454 3.52 44.77 74.95
N GLU A 455 2.68 45.63 74.38
CA GLU A 455 1.54 46.22 75.09
C GLU A 455 0.32 45.30 75.24
N ARG A 456 0.21 44.28 74.37
CA ARG A 456 -0.95 43.37 74.34
C ARG A 456 -0.69 42.11 75.16
N ASP A 457 0.52 41.57 75.05
CA ASP A 457 0.82 40.19 75.44
C ASP A 457 1.70 40.11 76.71
N VAL A 458 2.10 41.25 77.29
CA VAL A 458 2.96 41.33 78.48
C VAL A 458 2.20 41.96 79.64
N ILE A 459 2.22 41.28 80.79
CA ILE A 459 1.55 41.75 82.00
C ILE A 459 2.37 42.89 82.62
N PRO A 460 1.76 44.07 82.90
CA PRO A 460 2.48 45.18 83.52
C PRO A 460 2.86 44.84 84.97
N GLY A 461 4.10 45.18 85.38
CA GLY A 461 4.57 45.01 86.77
C GLY A 461 6.01 44.51 86.93
N GLY A 462 6.68 44.11 85.84
CA GLY A 462 8.09 43.70 85.83
C GLY A 462 9.08 44.81 85.48
N VAL A 463 10.37 44.46 85.46
CA VAL A 463 11.44 45.36 85.01
C VAL A 463 11.49 45.33 83.49
N TYR A 464 11.12 46.46 82.85
CA TYR A 464 11.01 46.60 81.39
C TYR A 464 12.19 45.97 80.61
N THR A 465 13.43 46.20 81.03
CA THR A 465 14.61 45.68 80.34
C THR A 465 14.75 44.15 80.43
N GLU A 466 14.32 43.54 81.54
CA GLU A 466 14.36 42.09 81.73
C GLU A 466 13.22 41.41 80.96
N ASP A 467 12.03 42.03 80.97
CA ASP A 467 10.86 41.52 80.27
C ASP A 467 11.08 41.48 78.74
N ILE A 468 11.64 42.55 78.16
CA ILE A 468 11.97 42.59 76.72
C ILE A 468 12.95 41.47 76.34
N VAL A 469 14.01 41.27 77.12
CA VAL A 469 14.99 40.20 76.87
C VAL A 469 14.34 38.82 76.97
N LYS A 470 13.45 38.62 77.95
CA LYS A 470 12.71 37.36 78.13
C LYS A 470 11.81 37.07 76.93
N ILE A 471 11.04 38.05 76.46
CA ILE A 471 10.12 37.91 75.33
C ILE A 471 10.87 37.65 74.03
N ILE A 472 11.99 38.34 73.80
CA ILE A 472 12.83 38.11 72.63
C ILE A 472 13.35 36.67 72.63
N LYS A 473 13.76 36.13 73.79
CA LYS A 473 14.18 34.72 73.92
C LYS A 473 13.03 33.73 73.67
N GLN A 474 11.81 34.09 74.04
CA GLN A 474 10.60 33.30 73.75
C GLN A 474 10.12 33.41 72.30
N SER A 475 10.77 34.24 71.48
CA SER A 475 10.39 34.51 70.09
C SER A 475 11.36 33.89 69.09
N ARG A 476 10.84 33.43 67.94
CA ARG A 476 11.66 32.86 66.84
C ARG A 476 12.27 33.94 65.94
N ARG A 477 11.57 35.06 65.79
CA ARG A 477 11.98 36.23 65.00
C ARG A 477 11.75 37.51 65.78
N VAL A 478 12.47 38.56 65.42
CA VAL A 478 12.18 39.92 65.87
C VAL A 478 11.93 40.80 64.65
N ILE A 479 10.76 41.41 64.57
CA ILE A 479 10.39 42.36 63.53
C ILE A 479 10.58 43.77 64.09
N CYS A 480 11.52 44.54 63.54
CA CYS A 480 11.71 45.94 63.92
C CYS A 480 11.15 46.83 62.82
N VAL A 481 10.14 47.64 63.16
CA VAL A 481 9.56 48.65 62.27
C VAL A 481 10.38 49.93 62.42
N LEU A 482 11.19 50.25 61.42
CA LEU A 482 12.14 51.35 61.45
C LEU A 482 11.53 52.61 60.83
N SER A 483 11.53 53.69 61.61
CA SER A 483 11.11 55.03 61.22
C SER A 483 12.03 56.08 61.87
N PRO A 484 11.90 57.37 61.53
CA PRO A 484 12.55 58.45 62.26
C PRO A 484 12.24 58.43 63.77
N SER A 485 10.97 58.19 64.15
CA SER A 485 10.54 58.12 65.54
C SER A 485 11.15 56.94 66.27
N TYR A 486 11.31 55.79 65.58
CA TYR A 486 11.92 54.59 66.16
C TYR A 486 13.34 54.84 66.61
N VAL A 487 14.19 55.40 65.73
CA VAL A 487 15.62 55.62 66.02
C VAL A 487 15.89 56.76 67.00
N SER A 488 14.91 57.63 67.23
CA SER A 488 15.00 58.73 68.20
C SER A 488 14.38 58.40 69.56
N SER A 489 13.62 57.32 69.66
CA SER A 489 12.90 56.93 70.88
C SER A 489 13.66 55.89 71.72
N PRO A 490 13.24 55.64 72.98
CA PRO A 490 13.82 54.59 73.83
C PRO A 490 13.72 53.17 73.25
N THR A 491 12.91 52.93 72.20
CA THR A 491 12.74 51.62 71.56
C THR A 491 14.00 51.13 70.84
N VAL A 492 14.99 52.00 70.61
CA VAL A 492 16.34 51.61 70.18
C VAL A 492 16.96 50.57 71.12
N PHE A 493 16.63 50.60 72.42
CA PHE A 493 17.06 49.59 73.37
C PHE A 493 16.57 48.18 72.98
N GLU A 494 15.32 48.05 72.52
CA GLU A 494 14.75 46.77 72.09
C GLU A 494 15.50 46.24 70.86
N LEU A 495 15.82 47.10 69.89
CA LEU A 495 16.65 46.74 68.74
C LEU A 495 18.06 46.32 69.17
N GLN A 496 18.67 47.04 70.09
CA GLN A 496 20.00 46.71 70.61
C GLN A 496 20.01 45.35 71.34
N ALA A 497 18.99 45.09 72.17
CA ALA A 497 18.81 43.81 72.84
C ALA A 497 18.61 42.69 71.82
N ALA A 498 17.75 42.88 70.81
CA ALA A 498 17.52 41.91 69.75
C ALA A 498 18.80 41.61 68.95
N VAL A 499 19.58 42.64 68.57
CA VAL A 499 20.84 42.47 67.85
C VAL A 499 21.85 41.67 68.68
N ASN A 500 22.01 41.99 69.97
CA ASN A 500 22.93 41.26 70.83
C ASN A 500 22.48 39.79 71.01
N LEU A 501 21.19 39.56 71.27
CA LEU A 501 20.67 38.20 71.42
C LEU A 501 20.76 37.38 70.12
N ALA A 502 20.60 37.99 68.94
CA ALA A 502 20.75 37.27 67.68
C ALA A 502 22.20 36.97 67.29
N LEU A 503 23.17 37.71 67.87
CA LEU A 503 24.58 37.37 67.77
C LEU A 503 24.95 36.18 68.68
N GLU A 504 24.24 36.01 69.79
CA GLU A 504 24.43 34.92 70.75
C GLU A 504 23.66 33.65 70.34
N ASP A 505 22.39 33.79 69.95
CA ASP A 505 21.49 32.72 69.52
C ASP A 505 21.32 32.73 67.98
N GLN A 506 21.95 31.76 67.31
CA GLN A 506 21.85 31.60 65.86
C GLN A 506 20.43 31.25 65.35
N THR A 507 19.51 30.88 66.24
CA THR A 507 18.12 30.57 65.87
C THR A 507 17.24 31.82 65.77
N LEU A 508 17.60 32.89 66.48
CA LEU A 508 16.90 34.18 66.45
C LEU A 508 17.30 34.96 65.19
N LYS A 509 16.33 35.35 64.36
CA LYS A 509 16.58 36.17 63.17
C LYS A 509 15.80 37.47 63.22
N LEU A 510 16.47 38.57 62.84
CA LEU A 510 15.87 39.90 62.78
C LEU A 510 15.32 40.17 61.38
N ILE A 511 14.15 40.80 61.34
CA ILE A 511 13.47 41.28 60.13
C ILE A 511 13.33 42.79 60.27
N LEU A 512 14.07 43.54 59.47
CA LEU A 512 14.00 45.00 59.50
C LEU A 512 12.97 45.48 58.47
N ILE A 513 11.94 46.20 58.91
CA ILE A 513 10.95 46.82 58.02
C ILE A 513 11.23 48.31 58.01
N LYS A 514 11.74 48.84 56.90
CA LYS A 514 11.91 50.29 56.73
C LYS A 514 10.56 50.89 56.36
N PHE A 515 9.87 51.45 57.37
CA PHE A 515 8.55 52.06 57.23
C PHE A 515 8.62 53.44 56.59
N SER A 516 9.55 54.28 57.07
CA SER A 516 9.83 55.62 56.56
C SER A 516 11.33 55.83 56.38
N PRO A 517 11.79 56.66 55.42
CA PRO A 517 13.19 56.99 55.29
C PRO A 517 13.66 57.80 56.52
N PHE A 518 14.79 57.40 57.11
CA PHE A 518 15.44 58.12 58.20
C PHE A 518 16.96 58.14 57.96
N LYS A 519 17.64 59.11 58.57
CA LYS A 519 19.11 59.16 58.62
C LYS A 519 19.56 58.50 59.91
N GLU A 520 20.54 57.61 59.84
CA GLU A 520 21.09 56.93 61.02
C GLU A 520 21.67 57.96 62.00
N PRO A 521 21.15 58.06 63.24
CA PRO A 521 21.71 58.96 64.24
C PRO A 521 23.12 58.54 64.65
N ASP A 522 23.99 59.51 64.90
CA ASP A 522 25.35 59.23 65.37
C ASP A 522 25.38 58.56 66.76
N SER A 523 24.34 58.79 67.57
CA SER A 523 24.12 58.20 68.89
C SER A 523 23.80 56.69 68.89
N LEU A 524 23.55 56.07 67.73
CA LEU A 524 23.28 54.64 67.67
C LEU A 524 24.53 53.81 68.04
N PRO A 525 24.39 52.74 68.85
CA PRO A 525 25.50 51.84 69.15
C PRO A 525 26.13 51.24 67.89
N HIS A 526 27.46 51.10 67.87
CA HIS A 526 28.20 50.59 66.69
C HIS A 526 27.66 49.23 66.21
N ARG A 527 27.31 48.33 67.13
CA ARG A 527 26.76 47.00 66.77
C ARG A 527 25.42 47.11 66.03
N VAL A 528 24.56 48.04 66.45
CA VAL A 528 23.27 48.29 65.81
C VAL A 528 23.46 48.92 64.43
N LYS A 529 24.34 49.92 64.29
CA LYS A 529 24.68 50.50 62.98
C LYS A 529 25.18 49.43 61.99
N LYS A 530 26.06 48.53 62.46
CA LYS A 530 26.54 47.41 61.64
C LYS A 530 25.42 46.44 61.28
N ALA A 531 24.53 46.13 62.23
CA ALA A 531 23.39 45.25 61.99
C ALA A 531 22.41 45.83 60.96
N LEU A 532 22.08 47.13 61.03
CA LEU A 532 21.22 47.81 60.04
C LEU A 532 21.78 47.72 58.62
N ASN A 533 23.11 47.75 58.46
CA ASN A 533 23.78 47.66 57.16
C ASN A 533 23.86 46.24 56.59
N VAL A 534 23.86 45.21 57.44
CA VAL A 534 24.07 43.80 57.04
C VAL A 534 22.77 43.02 56.96
N LEU A 535 21.79 43.33 57.83
CA LEU A 535 20.55 42.58 57.93
C LEU A 535 19.60 42.89 56.75
N PRO A 536 18.84 41.89 56.29
CA PRO A 536 17.87 42.08 55.21
C PRO A 536 16.80 43.08 55.63
N THR A 537 16.74 44.21 54.91
CA THR A 537 15.77 45.27 55.16
C THR A 537 14.69 45.29 54.09
N ILE A 538 13.43 45.22 54.51
CA ILE A 538 12.25 45.21 53.64
C ILE A 538 11.64 46.61 53.65
N THR A 539 11.54 47.26 52.48
CA THR A 539 10.98 48.62 52.38
C THR A 539 9.47 48.61 52.25
N TRP A 540 8.77 49.34 53.12
CA TRP A 540 7.33 49.60 52.98
C TRP A 540 7.09 50.68 51.92
N ARG A 541 6.21 50.41 50.95
CA ARG A 541 5.86 51.35 49.88
C ARG A 541 4.34 51.44 49.79
N SER A 542 3.73 52.15 50.74
CA SER A 542 2.28 52.34 50.97
C SER A 542 1.39 51.72 49.89
N SER A 543 1.19 52.36 48.73
CA SER A 543 0.27 51.91 47.66
C SER A 543 0.61 50.58 46.97
N LYS A 544 1.89 50.19 46.90
CA LYS A 544 2.33 48.92 46.29
C LYS A 544 2.40 47.76 47.31
N SER A 545 2.43 48.09 48.60
CA SER A 545 2.57 47.12 49.69
C SER A 545 1.26 46.82 50.42
N THR A 546 0.20 47.63 50.25
CA THR A 546 -1.12 47.42 50.88
C THR A 546 -1.76 46.06 50.56
N PRO A 547 -1.75 45.55 49.30
CA PRO A 547 -2.37 44.26 49.01
C PRO A 547 -1.64 43.14 49.74
N SER A 548 -2.39 42.27 50.42
CA SER A 548 -1.82 41.18 51.24
C SER A 548 -1.08 40.10 50.43
N ASN A 549 -1.16 40.11 49.09
CA ASN A 549 -0.40 39.25 48.18
C ASN A 549 0.77 39.99 47.49
N SER A 550 1.16 41.17 47.99
CA SER A 550 2.23 41.96 47.40
C SER A 550 3.61 41.31 47.62
N ARG A 551 4.60 41.71 46.81
CA ARG A 551 6.00 41.28 46.96
C ARG A 551 6.54 41.59 48.36
N PHE A 552 6.07 42.67 49.00
CA PHE A 552 6.41 43.03 50.37
C PHE A 552 6.06 41.90 51.35
N TRP A 553 4.81 41.43 51.37
CA TRP A 553 4.37 40.37 52.28
C TRP A 553 5.00 39.02 51.95
N ASN A 554 5.24 38.72 50.67
CA ASN A 554 5.99 37.51 50.28
C ASN A 554 7.44 37.56 50.79
N CYS A 555 8.10 38.73 50.76
CA CYS A 555 9.42 38.91 51.36
C CYS A 555 9.39 38.80 52.90
N VAL A 556 8.40 39.39 53.58
CA VAL A 556 8.24 39.24 55.04
C VAL A 556 8.05 37.76 55.39
N ARG A 557 7.17 37.05 54.66
CA ARG A 557 6.93 35.61 54.85
C ARG A 557 8.16 34.76 54.55
N TYR A 558 9.00 35.14 53.58
CA TYR A 558 10.26 34.46 53.30
C TYR A 558 11.23 34.46 54.50
N HIS A 559 11.19 35.52 55.33
CA HIS A 559 12.03 35.66 56.52
C HIS A 559 11.37 35.15 57.82
N MET A 560 10.05 34.97 57.84
CA MET A 560 9.31 34.34 58.94
C MET A 560 9.67 32.84 59.12
N PRO A 561 9.39 32.22 60.29
CA PRO A 561 9.60 30.79 60.46
C PRO A 561 8.71 29.98 59.51
N VAL A 562 9.19 28.81 59.13
CA VAL A 562 8.40 27.88 58.31
C VAL A 562 7.31 27.27 59.20
N LYS A 563 6.05 27.50 58.83
CA LYS A 563 4.87 27.00 59.54
C LYS A 563 3.94 26.31 58.53
N ASN A 564 3.59 25.05 58.79
CA ASN A 564 2.70 24.27 57.94
C ASN A 564 1.27 24.39 58.48
N HIS A 565 0.38 25.00 57.71
CA HIS A 565 -1.03 25.08 58.09
C HIS A 565 -1.68 23.70 58.03
N GLN A 566 -1.97 23.08 59.17
CA GLN A 566 -2.78 21.87 59.26
C GLN A 566 -4.30 22.10 59.17
N GLY A 567 -4.77 23.27 58.72
CA GLY A 567 -6.20 23.59 58.74
C GLY A 567 -6.64 24.69 57.79
N LEU A 568 -6.58 24.45 56.48
CA LEU A 568 -7.49 25.08 55.54
C LEU A 568 -8.00 23.99 54.60
N GLY A 569 -9.16 23.42 54.95
CA GLY A 569 -9.79 22.36 54.19
C GLY A 569 -10.00 22.75 52.73
N GLU A 570 -9.79 21.77 51.85
CA GLU A 570 -10.37 21.58 50.53
C GLU A 570 -11.27 22.72 50.00
N LYS A 571 -10.68 23.87 49.65
CA LYS A 571 -11.25 24.77 48.65
C LYS A 571 -10.13 25.28 47.76
N GLY A 572 -9.98 24.56 46.65
CA GLY A 572 -9.27 24.87 45.41
C GLY A 572 -8.30 26.05 45.44
N CYS A 573 -7.02 25.74 45.29
CA CYS A 573 -5.98 26.66 44.89
C CYS A 573 -6.34 27.31 43.53
N LYS A 574 -7.15 28.37 43.56
CA LYS A 574 -7.35 29.28 42.42
C LYS A 574 -6.22 30.31 42.41
N ILE A 575 -5.00 29.85 42.18
CA ILE A 575 -3.84 30.69 41.87
C ILE A 575 -3.41 30.36 40.45
N PHE A 576 -4.28 30.65 39.50
CA PHE A 576 -3.92 30.95 38.11
C PHE A 576 -4.75 32.17 37.72
N PRO A 577 -4.13 33.34 37.43
CA PRO A 577 -4.85 34.40 36.75
C PRO A 577 -5.31 33.84 35.39
N ARG A 578 -6.59 34.05 35.07
CA ARG A 578 -7.19 33.84 33.75
C ARG A 578 -6.25 34.37 32.64
N ILE A 579 -5.53 33.48 31.96
CA ILE A 579 -4.77 33.80 30.73
C ILE A 579 -5.34 33.07 29.51
N PHE A 580 -6.29 32.14 29.68
CA PHE A 580 -7.01 31.53 28.56
C PHE A 580 -8.50 31.86 28.58
N SER A 581 -8.85 33.02 28.01
CA SER A 581 -10.15 33.21 27.39
C SER A 581 -9.92 33.79 25.99
N LEU A 582 -9.70 32.89 25.03
CA LEU A 582 -9.73 33.24 23.60
C LEU A 582 -11.14 33.73 23.27
N ARG A 583 -11.24 35.04 23.05
CA ARG A 583 -12.40 35.74 22.53
C ARG A 583 -12.57 35.34 21.06
N LYS A 584 -13.45 34.37 20.78
CA LYS A 584 -14.03 34.20 19.45
C LYS A 584 -15.18 35.23 19.35
N LYS A 585 -14.96 36.32 18.64
CA LYS A 585 -16.00 37.28 18.24
C LYS A 585 -16.22 37.09 16.75
N GLU A 586 -17.38 36.53 16.41
CA GLU A 586 -17.96 36.61 15.08
C GLU A 586 -18.29 38.09 14.79
N GLU A 587 -17.85 38.58 13.63
CA GLU A 587 -18.27 39.84 13.06
C GLU A 587 -19.58 39.62 12.28
N ASN A 588 -20.63 40.30 12.70
CA ASN A 588 -21.88 40.51 11.97
C ASN A 588 -22.12 42.03 11.93
N TYR A 589 -21.97 42.65 10.76
CA TYR A 589 -22.62 43.90 10.31
C TYR A 589 -22.51 43.89 8.77
N SER A 590 -23.56 43.64 7.97
CA SER A 590 -24.60 44.58 7.49
C SER A 590 -24.12 46.02 7.24
N LEU A 591 -23.52 46.25 6.06
CA LEU A 591 -24.05 47.09 4.96
C LEU A 591 -23.25 46.84 3.69
#